data_AF-A0A5N6PHK4-F1
#
_entry.id   AF-A0A5N6PHK4-F1
#
_cell.length_a   1.000
_cell.length_b   1.000
_cell.length_c   1.000
_cell.angle_alpha   90.00
_cell.angle_beta   90.00
_cell.angle_gamma   90.00
#
_symmetry.space_group_name_H-M   'P 1'
#
loop_
_entity.id
_entity.type
_entity.pdbx_description
1 polymer ?
#
loop_
_entity_poly.entity_id
_entity_poly.type
_entity_poly.pdbx_seq_one_letter_code
_entity_poly.pdbx_strand_id
1 'polypeptide(L)'
;MEKAQRRWRKLAYGGMQPGFDDNHTDDTFLQEMVMNANVVKRDMQKVMLDSVSISQYLCIVFLFAPLVAYCLKKHSFRLHLIVSFELMGVSLTCVYRLHKLLFVVLLGLLVFVNMVCPYWLIRIQEYKFEINGPWDEAKLCFYITD
;
A
#
# COMPACT_ATOMS: atom_id res chain seq x y z
N MET A 1 25.49 -41.17 50.96
CA MET A 1 24.66 -40.54 49.89
C MET A 1 23.99 -39.32 50.50
N GLU A 2 24.70 -38.19 50.57
CA GLU A 2 24.15 -36.97 51.20
C GLU A 2 23.66 -36.02 50.09
N LYS A 3 22.36 -35.74 50.09
CA LYS A 3 21.71 -34.90 49.07
C LYS A 3 22.07 -33.43 49.33
N ALA A 4 22.89 -32.85 48.46
CA ALA A 4 23.21 -31.42 48.51
C ALA A 4 21.97 -30.58 48.18
N GLN A 5 21.37 -29.97 49.20
CA GLN A 5 20.22 -29.07 49.04
C GLN A 5 20.70 -27.72 48.50
N ARG A 6 20.45 -27.45 47.21
CA ARG A 6 20.79 -26.15 46.60
C ARG A 6 19.87 -25.06 47.14
N ARG A 7 20.42 -24.21 48.01
CA ARG A 7 19.78 -23.00 48.51
C ARG A 7 19.69 -21.97 47.39
N TRP A 8 18.48 -21.61 47.00
CA TRP A 8 18.24 -20.55 46.01
C TRP A 8 18.81 -19.22 46.53
N ARG A 9 19.65 -18.56 45.73
CA ARG A 9 20.15 -17.20 45.99
C ARG A 9 19.59 -16.26 44.94
N LYS A 10 19.04 -15.13 45.38
CA LYS A 10 18.59 -14.04 44.50
C LYS A 10 19.81 -13.28 43.99
N LEU A 11 20.39 -13.76 42.89
CA LEU A 11 21.58 -13.16 42.26
C LEU A 11 21.23 -11.96 41.37
N ALA A 12 19.99 -11.88 40.85
CA ALA A 12 19.58 -10.85 39.90
C ALA A 12 19.60 -9.42 40.46
N TYR A 13 19.29 -9.23 41.75
CA TYR A 13 19.23 -7.92 42.42
C TYR A 13 20.25 -7.77 43.54
N GLY A 14 21.08 -8.78 43.78
CA GLY A 14 22.03 -8.80 44.90
C GLY A 14 23.25 -7.89 44.72
N GLY A 15 23.41 -7.29 43.54
CA GLY A 15 24.48 -6.35 43.20
C GLY A 15 24.01 -4.89 43.04
N MET A 16 22.84 -4.54 43.58
CA MET A 16 22.32 -3.16 43.49
C MET A 16 23.29 -2.19 44.15
N GLN A 17 23.87 -1.29 43.35
CA GLN A 17 24.78 -0.25 43.82
C GLN A 17 23.99 0.75 44.68
N PRO A 18 24.27 0.88 45.98
CA PRO A 18 23.52 1.79 46.84
C PRO A 18 23.81 3.25 46.47
N GLY A 19 22.77 4.02 46.19
CA GLY A 19 22.86 5.47 45.91
C GLY A 19 22.61 5.87 44.46
N PHE A 20 22.35 4.92 43.57
CA PHE A 20 22.06 5.19 42.16
C PHE A 20 20.67 4.64 41.78
N ASP A 21 19.90 5.42 41.04
CA ASP A 21 18.62 4.99 40.48
C ASP A 21 18.85 3.92 39.39
N ASP A 22 17.84 3.09 39.13
CA ASP A 22 17.93 1.95 38.18
C ASP A 22 18.28 2.39 36.74
N ASN A 23 18.05 3.67 36.38
CA ASN A 23 18.40 4.28 35.09
C ASN A 23 19.61 5.21 35.17
N HIS A 24 20.42 5.13 36.24
CA HIS A 24 21.60 5.97 36.36
C HIS A 24 22.68 5.51 35.38
N THR A 25 23.02 6.39 34.43
CA THR A 25 24.21 6.28 33.59
C THR A 25 25.25 7.29 34.07
N ASP A 26 26.49 6.86 34.11
CA ASP A 26 27.65 7.69 34.43
C ASP A 26 27.94 8.73 33.32
N ASP A 27 28.54 9.86 33.69
CA ASP A 27 28.91 10.93 32.73
C ASP A 27 29.91 10.45 31.66
N THR A 28 30.60 9.33 31.93
CA THR A 28 31.54 8.66 31.02
C THR A 28 30.88 7.70 30.03
N PHE A 29 29.62 7.31 30.25
CA PHE A 29 28.89 6.33 29.44
C PHE A 29 28.88 6.65 27.94
N LEU A 30 28.64 7.93 27.60
CA LEU A 30 28.56 8.39 26.22
C LEU A 30 29.94 8.63 25.60
N GLN A 31 31.02 8.66 26.39
CA GLN A 31 32.37 8.92 25.87
C GLN A 31 32.88 7.79 24.97
N GLU A 32 32.44 6.56 25.23
CA GLU A 32 32.77 5.39 24.42
C GLU A 32 31.73 5.10 23.32
N MET A 33 30.69 5.93 23.21
CA MET A 33 29.64 5.73 22.21
C MET A 33 30.17 6.01 20.80
N VAL A 34 30.42 4.95 20.05
CA VAL A 34 30.79 5.06 18.63
C VAL A 34 29.54 5.37 17.81
N MET A 35 29.36 6.64 17.47
CA MET A 35 28.30 7.07 16.57
C MET A 35 28.63 6.71 15.12
N ASN A 36 27.78 5.91 14.50
CA ASN A 36 27.82 5.58 13.07
C ASN A 36 29.22 5.11 12.60
N ALA A 37 29.69 4.00 13.17
CA ALA A 37 30.98 3.38 12.90
C ALA A 37 31.27 3.07 11.42
N ASN A 38 30.27 3.16 10.53
CA ASN A 38 30.37 2.82 9.11
C ASN A 38 29.72 3.88 8.19
N VAL A 39 30.06 5.16 8.38
CA VAL A 39 29.64 6.25 7.47
C VAL A 39 30.16 5.99 6.05
N VAL A 40 29.25 5.60 5.15
CA VAL A 40 29.51 5.58 3.72
C VAL A 40 29.43 7.01 3.18
N LYS A 41 30.56 7.56 2.71
CA LYS A 41 30.56 8.84 2.00
C LYS A 41 29.88 8.66 0.65
N ARG A 42 28.62 9.09 0.55
CA ARG A 42 27.87 9.07 -0.72
C ARG A 42 28.23 10.30 -1.53
N ASP A 43 28.53 10.09 -2.80
CA ASP A 43 28.76 11.16 -3.77
C ASP A 43 27.42 11.82 -4.13
N MET A 44 27.21 13.05 -3.66
CA MET A 44 25.95 13.77 -3.83
C MET A 44 25.60 13.98 -5.31
N GLN A 45 26.60 14.13 -6.19
CA GLN A 45 26.35 14.35 -7.62
C GLN A 45 25.76 13.11 -8.27
N LYS A 46 26.26 11.93 -7.91
CA LYS A 46 25.72 10.65 -8.40
C LYS A 46 24.28 10.45 -7.94
N VAL A 47 24.02 10.69 -6.65
CA VAL A 47 22.66 10.56 -6.09
C VAL A 47 21.68 11.53 -6.77
N MET A 48 22.10 12.76 -7.04
CA MET A 48 21.26 13.73 -7.76
C MET A 48 20.99 13.30 -9.19
N LEU A 49 22.00 12.81 -9.92
CA LEU A 49 21.85 12.33 -11.30
C LEU A 49 20.91 11.13 -11.37
N ASP A 50 21.09 10.16 -10.47
CA ASP A 50 20.23 8.98 -10.37
C ASP A 50 18.79 9.38 -10.04
N SER A 51 18.60 10.33 -9.12
CA SER A 51 17.26 10.84 -8.77
C SER A 51 16.57 11.51 -9.96
N VAL A 52 17.30 12.35 -10.72
CA VAL A 52 16.77 12.99 -11.93
C VAL A 52 16.43 11.94 -12.98
N SER A 53 17.30 10.95 -13.20
CA SER A 53 17.08 9.86 -14.15
C SER A 53 15.79 9.08 -13.83
N ILE A 54 15.62 8.67 -12.56
CA ILE A 54 14.41 7.97 -12.10
C ILE A 54 13.16 8.84 -12.33
N SER A 55 13.22 10.11 -11.94
CA SER A 55 12.09 11.03 -12.12
C SER A 55 11.72 11.21 -13.61
N GLN A 56 12.72 11.28 -14.48
CA GLN A 56 12.51 11.38 -15.92
C GLN A 56 11.86 10.12 -16.49
N TYR A 57 12.31 8.92 -16.08
CA TYR A 57 11.70 7.67 -16.51
C TYR A 57 10.23 7.56 -16.10
N LEU A 58 9.90 7.98 -14.87
CA LEU A 58 8.51 8.03 -14.41
C LEU A 58 7.68 8.97 -15.30
N CYS A 59 8.16 10.19 -15.55
CA CYS A 59 7.48 11.14 -16.43
C CYS A 59 7.25 10.58 -17.84
N ILE A 60 8.25 9.92 -18.43
CA ILE A 60 8.13 9.29 -19.75
C ILE A 60 7.03 8.22 -19.75
N VAL A 61 7.03 7.32 -18.76
CA VAL A 61 6.02 6.24 -18.68
C VAL A 61 4.62 6.83 -18.52
N PHE A 62 4.45 7.83 -17.65
CA PHE A 62 3.16 8.48 -17.41
C PHE A 62 2.60 9.22 -18.62
N LEU A 63 3.45 9.84 -19.44
CA LEU A 63 3.00 10.54 -20.65
C LEU A 63 2.81 9.60 -21.84
N PHE A 64 3.72 8.64 -22.00
CA PHE A 64 3.75 7.76 -23.16
C PHE A 64 2.70 6.65 -23.09
N ALA A 65 2.49 6.04 -21.92
CA ALA A 65 1.54 4.92 -21.80
C ALA A 65 0.08 5.31 -22.17
N PRO A 66 -0.48 6.45 -21.70
CA PRO A 66 -1.81 6.89 -22.13
C PRO A 66 -1.86 7.28 -23.61
N LEU A 67 -0.79 7.86 -24.15
CA LEU A 67 -0.71 8.22 -25.56
C LEU A 67 -0.76 6.97 -26.45
N VAL A 68 0.02 5.94 -26.11
CA VAL A 68 0.00 4.65 -26.83
C VAL A 68 -1.37 3.98 -26.71
N ALA A 69 -1.96 3.96 -25.51
CA ALA A 69 -3.29 3.41 -25.31
C ALA A 69 -4.35 4.15 -26.17
N TYR A 70 -4.26 5.48 -26.24
CA TYR A 70 -5.11 6.30 -27.09
C TYR A 70 -4.93 5.99 -28.58
N CYS A 71 -3.68 5.92 -29.05
CA CYS A 71 -3.36 5.57 -30.44
C CYS A 71 -3.86 4.16 -30.81
N LEU A 72 -3.68 3.19 -29.92
CA LEU A 72 -4.19 1.82 -30.09
C LEU A 72 -5.71 1.80 -30.19
N LYS A 73 -6.39 2.52 -29.29
CA LYS A 73 -7.85 2.65 -29.31
C LYS A 73 -8.35 3.29 -30.62
N LYS A 74 -7.66 4.32 -31.11
CA LYS A 74 -8.01 5.02 -32.36
C LYS A 74 -7.81 4.12 -33.58
N HIS A 75 -6.76 3.31 -33.60
CA HIS A 75 -6.48 2.43 -34.73
C HIS A 75 -7.45 1.23 -34.77
N SER A 76 -7.68 0.57 -33.63
CA SER A 76 -8.59 -0.58 -33.56
C SER A 76 -8.99 -0.90 -32.12
N PHE A 77 -10.30 -0.93 -31.86
CA PHE A 77 -10.85 -1.32 -30.56
C PHE A 77 -10.44 -2.76 -30.16
N ARG A 78 -10.38 -3.69 -31.11
CA ARG A 78 -9.98 -5.08 -30.87
C ARG A 78 -8.54 -5.20 -30.35
N LEU A 79 -7.60 -4.44 -30.92
CA LEU A 79 -6.20 -4.45 -30.48
C LEU A 79 -6.06 -3.87 -29.07
N HIS A 80 -6.77 -2.78 -28.79
CA HIS A 80 -6.81 -2.20 -27.45
C HIS A 80 -7.31 -3.22 -26.40
N LEU A 81 -8.38 -3.98 -26.72
CA LEU A 81 -8.87 -5.04 -25.83
C LEU A 81 -7.82 -6.13 -25.59
N ILE A 82 -7.20 -6.65 -26.65
CA ILE A 82 -6.16 -7.70 -26.53
C ILE A 82 -5.01 -7.21 -25.65
N VAL A 83 -4.46 -6.03 -25.94
CA VAL A 83 -3.35 -5.45 -25.14
C VAL A 83 -3.75 -5.25 -23.68
N SER A 84 -4.98 -4.83 -23.41
CA SER A 84 -5.48 -4.64 -22.04
C SER A 84 -5.62 -5.97 -21.29
N PHE A 85 -6.13 -7.02 -21.94
CA PHE A 85 -6.25 -8.34 -21.34
C PHE A 85 -4.89 -8.99 -21.07
N GLU A 86 -3.95 -8.88 -22.01
CA GLU A 86 -2.59 -9.37 -21.84
C GLU A 86 -1.88 -8.67 -20.68
N LEU A 87 -1.95 -7.33 -20.61
CA LEU A 87 -1.34 -6.56 -19.53
C LEU A 87 -1.95 -6.92 -18.16
N MET A 88 -3.27 -7.10 -18.11
CA MET A 88 -3.97 -7.56 -16.90
C MET A 88 -3.49 -8.95 -16.49
N GLY A 89 -3.41 -9.90 -17.42
CA GLY A 89 -2.94 -11.27 -17.15
C GLY A 89 -1.50 -11.32 -16.63
N VAL A 90 -0.60 -10.55 -17.24
CA VAL A 90 0.81 -10.45 -16.79
C VAL A 90 0.89 -9.86 -15.38
N SER A 91 0.14 -8.79 -15.08
CA SER A 91 0.15 -8.19 -13.74
C SER A 91 -0.37 -9.14 -12.66
N LEU A 92 -1.47 -9.85 -12.92
CA LEU A 92 -2.02 -10.86 -12.03
C LEU A 92 -1.06 -12.03 -11.81
N THR A 93 -0.39 -12.48 -12.87
CA THR A 93 0.62 -13.54 -12.78
C THR A 93 1.81 -13.10 -11.95
N CYS A 94 2.29 -11.87 -12.13
CA CYS A 94 3.38 -11.31 -11.33
C CYS A 94 3.01 -11.25 -9.83
N VAL A 95 1.82 -10.73 -9.51
CA VAL A 95 1.32 -10.67 -8.12
C VAL A 95 1.15 -12.07 -7.53
N TYR A 96 0.66 -13.04 -8.30
CA TYR A 96 0.53 -14.43 -7.85
C TYR A 96 1.88 -15.05 -7.49
N ARG A 97 2.93 -14.75 -8.27
CA ARG A 97 4.30 -15.23 -8.01
C ARG A 97 4.90 -14.62 -6.76
N LEU A 98 4.54 -13.37 -6.45
CA LEU A 98 5.06 -12.62 -5.30
C LEU A 98 4.31 -12.97 -4.02
N HIS A 99 2.97 -12.94 -4.03
CA HIS A 99 2.15 -13.20 -2.84
C HIS A 99 0.71 -13.64 -3.15
N LYS A 100 0.33 -14.86 -2.70
CA LYS A 100 -0.98 -15.47 -2.98
C LYS A 100 -2.17 -14.73 -2.37
N LEU A 101 -2.06 -14.21 -1.14
CA LEU A 101 -3.18 -13.47 -0.52
C LEU A 101 -3.46 -12.15 -1.26
N LEU A 102 -2.40 -11.44 -1.68
CA LEU A 102 -2.57 -10.18 -2.43
C LEU A 102 -3.26 -10.45 -3.77
N PHE A 103 -2.95 -11.57 -4.41
CA PHE A 103 -3.63 -12.00 -5.62
C PHE A 103 -5.14 -12.21 -5.39
N VAL A 104 -5.53 -12.94 -4.34
CA VAL A 104 -6.96 -13.19 -4.05
C VAL A 104 -7.71 -11.89 -3.74
N VAL A 105 -7.12 -11.00 -2.94
CA VAL A 105 -7.71 -9.70 -2.61
C VAL A 105 -7.86 -8.85 -3.88
N LEU A 106 -6.81 -8.74 -4.70
CA LEU A 106 -6.84 -7.98 -5.96
C LEU A 106 -7.88 -8.53 -6.94
N LEU A 107 -7.95 -9.85 -7.10
CA LEU A 107 -8.94 -10.50 -7.97
C LEU A 107 -10.37 -10.23 -7.50
N GLY A 108 -10.64 -10.34 -6.20
CA GLY A 108 -11.94 -10.03 -5.61
C GLY A 108 -12.34 -8.57 -5.84
N LEU A 109 -11.41 -7.63 -5.64
CA LEU A 109 -11.64 -6.20 -5.91
C LEU A 109 -11.93 -5.93 -7.39
N LEU A 110 -11.20 -6.57 -8.32
CA LEU A 110 -11.43 -6.41 -9.74
C LEU A 110 -12.82 -6.89 -10.17
N VAL A 111 -13.26 -8.06 -9.69
CA VAL A 111 -14.61 -8.58 -9.95
C VAL A 111 -15.66 -7.66 -9.35
N PHE A 112 -15.44 -7.19 -8.13
CA PHE A 112 -16.36 -6.29 -7.44
C PHE A 112 -16.56 -4.98 -8.21
N VAL A 113 -15.47 -4.29 -8.56
CA VAL A 113 -15.55 -2.98 -9.23
C VAL A 113 -16.06 -3.10 -10.66
N ASN A 114 -15.62 -4.12 -11.42
CA ASN A 114 -15.96 -4.21 -12.85
C ASN A 114 -17.29 -4.91 -13.14
N MET A 115 -17.82 -5.71 -12.20
CA MET A 115 -19.05 -6.48 -12.43
C MET A 115 -20.11 -6.23 -11.36
N VAL A 116 -19.76 -6.41 -10.08
CA VAL A 116 -20.74 -6.32 -8.98
C VAL A 116 -21.27 -4.89 -8.84
N CYS A 117 -20.37 -3.90 -8.82
CA CYS A 117 -20.70 -2.48 -8.71
C CYS A 117 -21.61 -1.99 -9.85
N PRO A 118 -21.26 -2.14 -11.14
CA PRO A 118 -22.14 -1.70 -12.22
C PRO A 118 -23.46 -2.47 -12.24
N TYR A 119 -23.46 -3.77 -11.94
CA TYR A 119 -24.69 -4.55 -11.83
C TYR A 119 -25.62 -3.98 -10.74
N TRP A 120 -25.09 -3.73 -9.55
CA TRP A 120 -25.84 -3.12 -8.45
C TRP A 120 -26.36 -1.73 -8.81
N LEU A 121 -25.54 -0.89 -9.43
CA LEU A 121 -25.95 0.45 -9.86
C LEU A 121 -27.10 0.41 -10.87
N ILE A 122 -27.02 -0.45 -11.87
CA ILE A 122 -28.10 -0.63 -12.87
C ILE A 122 -29.39 -1.10 -12.18
N ARG A 123 -29.29 -2.04 -11.23
CA ARG A 123 -30.46 -2.52 -10.47
C ARG A 123 -31.06 -1.43 -9.58
N ILE A 124 -30.23 -0.56 -9.00
CA ILE A 124 -30.71 0.57 -8.18
C ILE A 124 -31.44 1.61 -9.03
N GLN A 125 -31.07 1.77 -10.31
CA GLN A 125 -31.78 2.69 -11.22
C GLN A 125 -33.26 2.32 -11.40
N GLU A 126 -33.65 1.05 -11.25
CA GLU A 126 -35.06 0.63 -11.31
C GLU A 126 -35.90 1.21 -10.16
N TYR A 127 -35.28 1.55 -9.03
CA TYR A 127 -35.95 2.15 -7.87
C TYR A 127 -35.91 3.69 -7.88
N LYS A 128 -35.31 4.31 -8.91
CA LYS A 128 -35.30 5.76 -9.06
C LYS A 128 -36.64 6.21 -9.67
N PHE A 129 -37.56 6.64 -8.82
CA PHE A 129 -38.83 7.23 -9.24
C PHE A 129 -38.61 8.67 -9.76
N GLU A 130 -38.32 8.79 -11.06
CA GLU A 130 -38.18 10.06 -11.75
C GLU A 130 -39.35 10.20 -12.73
N ILE A 131 -40.32 11.07 -12.41
CA ILE A 131 -41.45 11.35 -13.31
C ILE A 131 -40.97 12.40 -14.32
N ASN A 132 -40.78 11.99 -15.58
CA ASN A 132 -40.39 12.87 -16.67
C ASN A 132 -41.61 13.64 -17.18
N GLY A 133 -41.79 14.87 -16.70
CA GLY A 133 -42.74 15.83 -17.27
C GLY A 133 -42.13 16.62 -18.44
N PRO A 134 -42.95 17.26 -19.29
CA PRO A 134 -42.45 18.07 -20.42
C PRO A 134 -41.72 19.36 -20.03
N TRP A 135 -41.65 19.71 -18.73
CA TRP A 135 -41.08 20.97 -18.25
C TRP A 135 -40.09 20.87 -17.08
N ASP A 136 -39.95 19.73 -16.40
CA ASP A 136 -38.80 19.38 -15.53
C ASP A 136 -39.01 17.99 -14.88
N GLU A 137 -37.96 17.42 -14.30
CA GLU A 137 -38.05 16.20 -13.48
C GLU A 137 -38.70 16.51 -12.12
N ALA A 138 -39.87 15.95 -11.86
CA ALA A 138 -40.51 16.09 -10.55
C ALA A 138 -39.97 15.02 -9.59
N LYS A 139 -39.17 15.44 -8.60
CA LYS A 139 -38.82 14.60 -7.45
C LYS A 139 -40.05 14.50 -6.54
N LEU A 140 -40.54 13.28 -6.29
CA LEU A 140 -41.60 13.09 -5.30
C LEU A 140 -41.05 13.39 -3.90
N CYS A 141 -41.30 14.60 -3.41
CA CYS A 141 -41.18 14.94 -1.99
C CYS A 141 -42.33 14.28 -1.23
N PHE A 142 -42.36 12.95 -1.16
CA PHE A 142 -43.13 12.30 -0.11
C PHE A 142 -42.41 12.57 1.20
N TYR A 143 -42.89 13.58 1.94
CA TYR A 143 -42.73 13.58 3.38
C TYR A 143 -43.36 12.28 3.88
N ILE A 144 -42.54 11.35 4.31
CA ILE A 144 -42.98 10.18 5.07
C ILE A 144 -43.43 10.74 6.42
N THR A 145 -44.73 10.99 6.54
CA THR A 145 -45.42 10.83 7.81
C THR A 145 -46.01 9.42 7.78
N ASP A 146 -45.71 8.68 8.85
CA ASP A 146 -46.04 7.29 9.19
C ASP A 146 -45.03 6.21 8.80
#